data_AF-A0A9P6DA79-F1
#
_entry.id   AF-A0A9P6DA79-F1
#
_cell.length_a   1.000
_cell.length_b   1.000
_cell.length_c   1.000
_cell.angle_alpha   90.00
_cell.angle_beta   90.00
_cell.angle_gamma   90.00
#
_symmetry.space_group_name_H-M   'P 1'
#
loop_
_entity.id
_entity.type
_entity.pdbx_description
1 polymer ?
#
loop_
_entity_poly.entity_id
_entity_poly.type
_entity_poly.pdbx_seq_one_letter_code
_entity_poly.pdbx_strand_id
1 'polypeptide(L)'
;MMKDAFALLTLFAYLYIRPTLAATYGLTDSWTGSAFFSEFTWENIPDPTNGRVNYLDQATSRSLGLATVDGEDLILRSDHTTVLTPGGAGRNSFRIRSNKVFTTHVAVFNIKHMPEGCGTWPAVWEVTKNTWPDGGEIDILEGVNDQGPNVVSLHTSPGCTMPANRFELGEDATFDCNIFANSNSGCGTRVTDPRGYGPEFNANGGGWYAIERTPAFIKVWFWSNSDLVPNDVRNSGITVNTDGWGTPSSVK
;
A
#
# COMPACT_ATOMS: atom_id res chain seq x y z
N MET A 1 -63.95 47.15 -3.04
CA MET A 1 -62.57 47.61 -3.29
C MET A 1 -61.81 47.57 -1.98
N MET A 2 -61.13 46.46 -1.67
CA MET A 2 -59.73 46.42 -1.19
C MET A 2 -59.38 44.95 -0.97
N LYS A 3 -58.28 44.53 -1.58
CA LYS A 3 -57.75 43.17 -1.60
C LYS A 3 -56.68 43.01 -0.50
N ASP A 4 -56.17 41.78 -0.40
CA ASP A 4 -54.80 41.42 0.04
C ASP A 4 -54.56 41.32 1.56
N ALA A 5 -53.81 40.36 2.11
CA ALA A 5 -53.15 39.18 1.55
C ALA A 5 -52.82 38.19 2.70
N PHE A 6 -52.90 36.89 2.40
CA PHE A 6 -52.33 35.83 3.22
C PHE A 6 -50.81 35.75 2.97
N ALA A 7 -50.00 35.99 4.00
CA ALA A 7 -48.55 35.78 3.93
C ALA A 7 -48.23 34.31 4.23
N LEU A 8 -47.82 33.57 3.20
CA LEU A 8 -47.27 32.21 3.33
C LEU A 8 -45.79 32.32 3.69
N LEU A 9 -45.40 31.90 4.90
CA LEU A 9 -44.00 31.78 5.29
C LEU A 9 -43.41 30.49 4.68
N THR A 10 -42.68 30.60 3.58
CA THR A 10 -41.88 29.50 3.03
C THR A 10 -40.53 29.45 3.74
N LEU A 11 -40.33 28.43 4.58
CA LEU A 11 -39.07 28.11 5.22
C LEU A 11 -38.11 27.52 4.17
N PHE A 12 -37.16 28.32 3.66
CA PHE A 12 -36.09 27.80 2.81
C PHE A 12 -35.06 27.09 3.68
N ALA A 13 -35.11 25.75 3.72
CA ALA A 13 -34.00 24.94 4.21
C ALA A 13 -32.83 25.09 3.22
N TYR A 14 -31.83 25.88 3.58
CA TYR A 14 -30.54 25.89 2.89
C TYR A 14 -29.86 24.54 3.14
N LEU A 15 -30.06 23.59 2.23
CA LEU A 15 -29.17 22.45 2.07
C LEU A 15 -27.81 23.01 1.68
N TYR A 16 -26.91 23.11 2.65
CA TYR A 16 -25.48 23.25 2.39
C TYR A 16 -25.02 21.96 1.70
N ILE A 17 -25.14 21.93 0.37
CA ILE A 17 -24.40 20.98 -0.45
C ILE A 17 -22.93 21.36 -0.24
N ARG A 18 -22.26 20.68 0.69
CA ARG A 18 -20.80 20.69 0.70
C ARG A 18 -20.38 20.14 -0.65
N PRO A 19 -19.59 20.86 -1.46
CA PRO A 19 -19.02 20.27 -2.65
C PRO A 19 -18.20 19.07 -2.18
N THR A 20 -18.68 17.86 -2.46
CA THR A 20 -17.86 16.66 -2.43
C THR A 20 -16.83 16.89 -3.52
N LEU A 21 -15.60 17.20 -3.14
CA LEU A 21 -14.49 17.22 -4.07
C LEU A 21 -14.25 15.78 -4.49
N ALA A 22 -14.91 15.34 -5.57
CA ALA A 22 -14.63 14.07 -6.20
C ALA A 22 -13.16 14.08 -6.65
N ALA A 23 -12.32 13.32 -5.97
CA ALA A 23 -10.93 13.18 -6.34
C ALA A 23 -10.83 12.19 -7.51
N THR A 24 -10.95 12.72 -8.73
CA THR A 24 -10.72 11.95 -9.96
C THR A 24 -9.24 12.03 -10.31
N TYR A 25 -8.60 10.87 -10.44
CA TYR A 25 -7.19 10.75 -10.82
C TYR A 25 -7.09 10.19 -12.24
N GLY A 26 -6.20 10.75 -13.05
CA GLY A 26 -5.86 10.20 -14.37
C GLY A 26 -4.68 9.23 -14.28
N LEU A 27 -4.70 8.18 -15.10
CA LEU A 27 -3.61 7.20 -15.20
C LEU A 27 -2.33 7.88 -15.72
N THR A 28 -1.26 7.83 -14.94
CA THR A 28 0.07 8.32 -15.36
C THR A 28 1.02 7.20 -15.75
N ASP A 29 0.86 6.03 -15.14
CA ASP A 29 1.79 4.92 -15.19
C ASP A 29 1.03 3.59 -15.10
N SER A 30 1.43 2.62 -15.92
CA SER A 30 0.93 1.24 -15.87
C SER A 30 2.10 0.30 -16.06
N TRP A 31 2.44 -0.45 -15.02
CA TRP A 31 3.58 -1.35 -15.01
C TRP A 31 3.09 -2.79 -14.95
N THR A 32 3.30 -3.53 -16.04
CA THR A 32 2.99 -4.97 -16.15
C THR A 32 4.16 -5.70 -16.78
N GLY A 33 4.32 -6.98 -16.43
CA GLY A 33 5.33 -7.88 -16.97
C GLY A 33 6.74 -7.29 -16.98
N SER A 34 7.31 -7.13 -18.18
CA SER A 34 8.67 -6.64 -18.35
C SER A 34 8.85 -5.14 -18.11
N ALA A 35 7.78 -4.34 -17.98
CA ALA A 35 7.90 -2.92 -17.69
C ALA A 35 8.63 -2.66 -16.36
N PHE A 36 8.44 -3.52 -15.36
CA PHE A 36 9.14 -3.43 -14.08
C PHE A 36 10.67 -3.47 -14.21
N PHE A 37 11.20 -4.05 -15.30
CA PHE A 37 12.63 -4.10 -15.57
C PHE A 37 13.22 -2.78 -16.08
N SER A 38 12.41 -1.85 -16.56
CA SER A 38 12.84 -0.50 -16.96
C SER A 38 12.40 0.58 -15.98
N GLU A 39 11.27 0.38 -15.30
CA GLU A 39 10.65 1.40 -14.45
C GLU A 39 11.11 1.35 -12.99
N PHE A 40 11.86 0.32 -12.60
CA PHE A 40 12.40 0.15 -11.24
C PHE A 40 13.92 -0.04 -11.25
N THR A 41 14.55 0.56 -10.25
CA THR A 41 15.94 0.29 -9.87
C THR A 41 15.99 -0.93 -8.96
N TRP A 42 16.93 -1.85 -9.21
CA TRP A 42 17.19 -3.02 -8.39
C TRP A 42 18.29 -2.71 -7.38
N GLU A 43 17.93 -2.61 -6.10
CA GLU A 43 18.80 -2.13 -5.04
C GLU A 43 19.69 -3.27 -4.52
N ASN A 44 20.90 -3.37 -5.08
CA ASN A 44 21.96 -4.22 -4.55
C ASN A 44 22.71 -3.49 -3.43
N ILE A 45 22.11 -3.49 -2.24
CA ILE A 45 22.60 -2.80 -1.04
C ILE A 45 22.56 -3.74 0.17
N PRO A 46 23.36 -3.48 1.22
CA PRO A 46 23.11 -4.06 2.53
C PRO A 46 21.69 -3.74 2.99
N ASP A 47 21.03 -4.70 3.61
CA ASP A 47 19.64 -4.53 4.05
C ASP A 47 19.55 -3.49 5.19
N PRO A 48 18.81 -2.38 5.01
CA PRO A 48 18.67 -1.36 6.04
C PRO A 48 18.06 -1.88 7.35
N THR A 49 17.26 -2.94 7.29
CA THR A 49 16.64 -3.59 8.46
C THR A 49 17.47 -4.73 9.03
N ASN A 50 18.68 -4.96 8.50
CA ASN A 50 19.66 -5.94 8.97
C ASN A 50 19.19 -7.41 8.88
N GLY A 51 18.35 -7.74 7.89
CA GLY A 51 17.88 -9.10 7.65
C GLY A 51 18.97 -10.07 7.15
N ARG A 52 18.69 -11.37 7.20
CA ARG A 52 19.54 -12.44 6.66
C ARG A 52 19.35 -12.57 5.13
N VAL A 53 19.59 -11.48 4.41
CA VAL A 53 19.33 -11.37 2.97
C VAL A 53 20.57 -10.92 2.21
N ASN A 54 20.63 -11.27 0.93
CA ASN A 54 21.57 -10.71 -0.05
C ASN A 54 20.75 -10.17 -1.23
N TYR A 55 20.57 -8.85 -1.30
CA TYR A 55 19.83 -8.24 -2.41
C TYR A 55 20.68 -8.22 -3.68
N LEU A 56 20.11 -8.75 -4.76
CA LEU A 56 20.80 -8.86 -6.04
C LEU A 56 20.41 -7.74 -6.99
N ASP A 57 21.33 -7.40 -7.90
CA ASP A 57 20.97 -6.59 -9.07
C ASP A 57 20.03 -7.34 -10.03
N GLN A 58 19.49 -6.60 -10.99
CA GLN A 58 18.53 -7.12 -11.96
C GLN A 58 19.10 -8.24 -12.83
N ALA A 59 20.33 -8.09 -13.33
CA ALA A 59 20.93 -9.03 -14.26
C ALA A 59 21.14 -10.40 -13.58
N THR A 60 21.64 -10.38 -12.34
CA THR A 60 21.86 -11.57 -11.52
C THR A 60 20.55 -12.20 -11.08
N SER A 61 19.56 -11.39 -10.66
CA SER A 61 18.23 -11.90 -10.30
C SER A 61 17.57 -12.64 -11.47
N ARG A 62 17.72 -12.12 -12.70
CA ARG A 62 17.18 -12.77 -13.91
C ARG A 62 17.95 -14.02 -14.30
N SER A 63 19.29 -13.99 -14.25
CA SER A 63 20.11 -15.15 -14.63
C SER A 63 19.91 -16.35 -13.69
N LEU A 64 19.61 -16.09 -12.42
CA LEU A 64 19.28 -17.09 -11.41
C LEU A 64 17.80 -17.50 -11.41
N GLY A 65 16.96 -16.90 -12.28
CA GLY A 65 15.52 -17.16 -12.30
C GLY A 65 14.78 -16.68 -11.05
N LEU A 66 15.33 -15.74 -10.29
CA LEU A 66 14.66 -15.09 -9.15
C LEU A 66 13.73 -13.95 -9.58
N ALA A 67 13.93 -13.43 -10.80
CA ALA A 67 13.10 -12.43 -11.43
C ALA A 67 12.68 -12.89 -12.83
N THR A 68 11.41 -13.22 -13.00
CA THR A 68 10.85 -13.74 -14.25
C THR A 68 9.56 -13.01 -14.63
N VAL A 69 9.16 -13.09 -15.89
CA VAL A 69 7.88 -12.55 -16.37
C VAL A 69 7.09 -13.67 -17.02
N ASP A 70 5.81 -13.74 -16.71
CA ASP A 70 4.84 -14.63 -17.35
C ASP A 70 3.62 -13.80 -17.80
N GLY A 71 3.51 -13.54 -19.10
CA GLY A 71 2.53 -12.60 -19.64
C GLY A 71 2.65 -11.21 -19.03
N GLU A 72 1.61 -10.77 -18.32
CA GLU A 72 1.53 -9.48 -17.63
C GLU A 72 2.05 -9.54 -16.18
N ASP A 73 2.39 -10.72 -15.68
CA ASP A 73 2.83 -10.91 -14.30
C ASP A 73 4.35 -10.82 -14.19
N LEU A 74 4.81 -9.96 -13.28
CA LEU A 74 6.16 -10.03 -12.74
C LEU A 74 6.18 -11.04 -11.60
N ILE A 75 7.13 -11.97 -11.63
CA ILE A 75 7.36 -12.90 -10.53
C ILE A 75 8.73 -12.63 -9.92
N LEU A 76 8.71 -12.29 -8.63
CA LEU A 76 9.89 -12.04 -7.80
C LEU A 76 9.91 -13.06 -6.67
N ARG A 77 11.06 -13.71 -6.45
CA ARG A 77 11.20 -14.79 -5.46
C ARG A 77 12.58 -14.79 -4.82
N SER A 78 12.68 -15.33 -3.61
CA SER A 78 13.97 -15.62 -2.98
C SER A 78 14.54 -16.95 -3.50
N ASP A 79 15.85 -17.13 -3.33
CA ASP A 79 16.52 -18.42 -3.54
C ASP A 79 15.91 -19.49 -2.62
N HIS A 80 15.46 -20.59 -3.20
CA HIS A 80 14.82 -21.72 -2.50
C HIS A 80 15.57 -23.04 -2.69
N THR A 81 16.82 -23.01 -3.15
CA THR A 81 17.63 -24.21 -3.45
C THR A 81 18.93 -24.25 -2.67
N THR A 82 19.54 -23.10 -2.38
CA THR A 82 20.85 -23.03 -1.72
C THR A 82 20.75 -23.23 -0.21
N VAL A 83 21.59 -24.12 0.32
CA VAL A 83 21.88 -24.23 1.76
C VAL A 83 22.99 -23.24 2.12
N LEU A 84 22.67 -22.25 2.96
CA LEU A 84 23.61 -21.20 3.33
C LEU A 84 24.60 -21.67 4.39
N THR A 85 25.81 -21.13 4.35
CA THR A 85 26.76 -21.26 5.46
C THR A 85 26.43 -20.21 6.54
N PRO A 86 26.65 -20.51 7.84
CA PRO A 86 26.33 -19.57 8.92
C PRO A 86 27.08 -18.23 8.81
N GLY A 87 28.34 -18.23 8.37
CA GLY A 87 29.16 -17.03 8.21
C GLY A 87 29.11 -16.38 6.83
N GLY A 88 28.37 -16.95 5.87
CA GLY A 88 28.27 -16.43 4.50
C GLY A 88 27.30 -15.25 4.38
N ALA A 89 26.98 -14.87 3.14
CA ALA A 89 25.92 -13.91 2.84
C ALA A 89 24.53 -14.46 3.21
N GLY A 90 23.54 -13.58 3.29
CA GLY A 90 22.14 -13.95 3.46
C GLY A 90 21.54 -14.66 2.24
N ARG A 91 20.26 -15.03 2.32
CA ARG A 91 19.53 -15.67 1.21
C ARG A 91 19.37 -14.66 0.07
N ASN A 92 19.69 -15.06 -1.15
CA ASN A 92 19.50 -14.20 -2.32
C ASN A 92 18.02 -13.80 -2.46
N SER A 93 17.78 -12.51 -2.62
CA SER A 93 16.45 -11.93 -2.79
C SER A 93 16.53 -10.65 -3.61
N PHE A 94 15.41 -9.93 -3.69
CA PHE A 94 15.26 -8.71 -4.46
C PHE A 94 14.77 -7.57 -3.58
N ARG A 95 15.16 -6.36 -3.93
CA ARG A 95 14.57 -5.11 -3.46
C ARG A 95 14.52 -4.18 -4.67
N ILE A 96 13.32 -3.79 -5.08
CA ILE A 96 13.13 -2.92 -6.25
C ILE A 96 12.47 -1.62 -5.80
N ARG A 97 12.90 -0.50 -6.39
CA ARG A 97 12.39 0.83 -6.08
C ARG A 97 12.03 1.54 -7.37
N SER A 98 10.84 2.15 -7.43
CA SER A 98 10.41 2.87 -8.63
C SER A 98 11.41 3.98 -8.97
N ASN A 99 11.64 4.19 -10.26
CA ASN A 99 12.49 5.28 -10.74
C ASN A 99 11.81 6.63 -10.55
N LYS A 100 10.48 6.65 -10.65
CA LYS A 100 9.63 7.82 -10.39
C LYS A 100 9.36 7.98 -8.89
N VAL A 101 9.12 9.23 -8.50
CA VAL A 101 8.73 9.66 -7.15
C VAL A 101 7.35 10.30 -7.24
N PHE A 102 6.49 9.99 -6.27
CA PHE A 102 5.12 10.49 -6.22
C PHE A 102 4.89 11.29 -4.93
N THR A 103 3.95 12.24 -4.99
CA THR A 103 3.48 13.00 -3.83
C THR A 103 2.00 12.76 -3.63
N THR A 104 1.13 13.65 -4.12
CA THR A 104 -0.31 13.39 -4.20
C THR A 104 -0.57 12.44 -5.37
N HIS A 105 -1.06 11.25 -5.09
CA HIS A 105 -1.29 10.23 -6.10
C HIS A 105 -2.20 9.12 -5.59
N VAL A 106 -2.57 8.24 -6.51
CA VAL A 106 -3.20 6.95 -6.24
C VAL A 106 -2.32 5.86 -6.86
N ALA A 107 -2.06 4.79 -6.13
CA ALA A 107 -1.41 3.58 -6.66
C ALA A 107 -2.29 2.36 -6.39
N VAL A 108 -2.34 1.45 -7.36
CA VAL A 108 -3.11 0.20 -7.29
C VAL A 108 -2.19 -0.96 -7.59
N PHE A 109 -2.18 -1.93 -6.69
CA PHE A 109 -1.37 -3.15 -6.76
C PHE A 109 -2.31 -4.34 -6.91
N ASN A 110 -2.30 -4.98 -8.08
CA ASN A 110 -2.96 -6.27 -8.29
C ASN A 110 -1.94 -7.38 -8.03
N ILE A 111 -2.04 -8.06 -6.88
CA ILE A 111 -1.06 -9.03 -6.41
C ILE A 111 -1.72 -10.40 -6.36
N LYS A 112 -1.23 -11.34 -7.18
CA LYS A 112 -1.78 -12.71 -7.24
C LYS A 112 -1.23 -13.64 -6.14
N HIS A 113 -0.04 -13.35 -5.65
CA HIS A 113 0.66 -14.12 -4.64
C HIS A 113 1.71 -13.23 -3.96
N MET A 114 1.93 -13.42 -2.66
CA MET A 114 2.99 -12.76 -1.90
C MET A 114 3.91 -13.78 -1.22
N PRO A 115 5.13 -13.40 -0.80
CA PRO A 115 6.03 -14.32 -0.09
C PRO A 115 5.39 -14.88 1.20
N GLU A 116 5.65 -16.16 1.47
CA GLU A 116 5.25 -16.87 2.68
C GLU A 116 6.38 -17.79 3.17
N GLY A 117 6.35 -18.15 4.44
CA GLY A 117 7.29 -19.03 5.14
C GLY A 117 7.90 -18.37 6.38
N CYS A 118 8.28 -19.19 7.36
CA CYS A 118 9.04 -18.74 8.54
C CYS A 118 10.31 -17.99 8.14
N GLY A 119 10.56 -16.86 8.79
CA GLY A 119 11.71 -15.98 8.54
C GLY A 119 11.51 -15.00 7.39
N THR A 120 10.39 -15.04 6.67
CA THR A 120 10.08 -14.05 5.64
C THR A 120 9.58 -12.73 6.25
N TRP A 121 9.93 -11.63 5.60
CA TRP A 121 9.42 -10.28 5.87
C TRP A 121 9.20 -9.56 4.53
N PRO A 122 8.07 -9.80 3.84
CA PRO A 122 7.71 -9.09 2.62
C PRO A 122 7.12 -7.71 2.92
N ALA A 123 7.38 -6.75 2.03
CA ALA A 123 6.80 -5.41 2.09
C ALA A 123 6.46 -4.86 0.69
N VAL A 124 5.31 -4.20 0.57
CA VAL A 124 4.99 -3.21 -0.45
C VAL A 124 4.77 -1.89 0.28
N TRP A 125 5.59 -0.90 -0.01
CA TRP A 125 5.70 0.32 0.78
C TRP A 125 6.21 1.48 -0.09
N GLU A 126 5.98 2.70 0.38
CA GLU A 126 6.55 3.91 -0.21
C GLU A 126 7.42 4.63 0.81
N VAL A 127 8.55 5.16 0.34
CA VAL A 127 9.49 5.91 1.17
C VAL A 127 10.05 7.11 0.45
N THR A 128 10.38 8.13 1.23
CA THR A 128 11.11 9.28 0.74
C THR A 128 12.40 8.93 0.02
N LYS A 129 12.70 9.66 -1.05
CA LYS A 129 14.04 9.68 -1.67
C LYS A 129 15.04 10.54 -0.88
N ASN A 130 14.54 11.39 0.02
CA ASN A 130 15.35 12.23 0.89
C ASN A 130 15.77 11.44 2.14
N THR A 131 16.19 12.14 3.19
CA THR A 131 16.52 11.53 4.47
C THR A 131 15.28 10.92 5.12
N TRP A 132 15.37 9.65 5.49
CA TRP A 132 14.40 8.99 6.35
C TRP A 132 14.71 9.30 7.82
N PRO A 133 13.71 9.53 8.69
CA PRO A 133 12.26 9.50 8.45
C PRO A 133 11.64 10.84 7.99
N ASP A 134 12.45 11.87 7.70
CA ASP A 134 11.97 13.25 7.49
C ASP A 134 10.98 13.41 6.32
N GLY A 135 11.08 12.57 5.30
CA GLY A 135 10.11 12.56 4.19
C GLY A 135 9.00 11.51 4.30
N GLY A 136 8.97 10.77 5.40
CA GLY A 136 7.97 9.73 5.69
C GLY A 136 8.17 8.40 4.97
N GLU A 137 7.49 7.40 5.51
CA GLU A 137 7.35 6.04 4.97
C GLU A 137 5.94 5.51 5.28
N ILE A 138 5.30 4.87 4.30
CA ILE A 138 3.99 4.22 4.44
C ILE A 138 4.10 2.76 3.96
N ASP A 139 3.83 1.84 4.87
CA ASP A 139 3.77 0.41 4.61
C ASP A 139 2.33 0.03 4.24
N ILE A 140 2.15 -0.47 3.01
CA ILE A 140 0.83 -0.75 2.43
C ILE A 140 0.47 -2.21 2.65
N LEU A 141 1.43 -3.10 2.45
CA LEU A 141 1.35 -4.53 2.71
C LEU A 141 2.64 -4.99 3.37
N GLU A 142 2.61 -5.30 4.66
CA GLU A 142 3.77 -5.69 5.45
C GLU A 142 3.41 -6.68 6.57
N GLY A 143 4.33 -7.60 6.85
CA GLY A 143 4.26 -8.49 7.99
C GLY A 143 5.48 -9.42 8.04
N VAL A 144 5.48 -10.34 9.00
CA VAL A 144 6.60 -11.27 9.23
C VAL A 144 6.10 -12.68 9.51
N ASN A 145 6.86 -13.70 9.12
CA ASN A 145 6.67 -15.09 9.55
C ASN A 145 5.25 -15.65 9.34
N ASP A 146 4.60 -15.32 8.23
CA ASP A 146 3.20 -15.69 7.94
C ASP A 146 2.17 -15.17 8.94
N GLN A 147 2.55 -14.25 9.84
CA GLN A 147 1.69 -13.71 10.89
C GLN A 147 0.77 -12.64 10.32
N GLY A 148 -0.30 -13.09 9.68
CA GLY A 148 -1.41 -12.25 9.31
C GLY A 148 -2.23 -11.76 10.51
N PRO A 149 -3.17 -10.84 10.28
CA PRO A 149 -3.40 -10.15 9.02
C PRO A 149 -2.38 -9.02 8.78
N ASN A 150 -2.49 -8.36 7.62
CA ASN A 150 -1.64 -7.25 7.21
C ASN A 150 -1.66 -6.10 8.23
N VAL A 151 -0.54 -5.39 8.36
CA VAL A 151 -0.44 -4.14 9.11
C VAL A 151 -0.07 -2.99 8.17
N VAL A 152 -0.91 -1.95 8.13
CA VAL A 152 -0.63 -0.71 7.41
C VAL A 152 -0.04 0.30 8.39
N SER A 153 1.22 0.70 8.19
CA SER A 153 1.99 1.53 9.13
C SER A 153 2.50 2.80 8.49
N LEU A 154 2.45 3.92 9.23
CA LEU A 154 3.08 5.17 8.82
C LEU A 154 4.21 5.52 9.79
N HIS A 155 5.37 5.83 9.24
CA HIS A 155 6.60 6.19 9.95
C HIS A 155 7.00 7.62 9.60
N THR A 156 7.17 8.47 10.62
CA THR A 156 7.49 9.88 10.43
C THR A 156 8.51 10.39 11.46
N SER A 157 9.05 11.58 11.20
CA SER A 157 9.63 12.44 12.25
C SER A 157 8.56 12.87 13.28
N PRO A 158 8.94 13.46 14.43
CA PRO A 158 7.99 13.86 15.47
C PRO A 158 6.88 14.81 15.00
N GLY A 159 5.70 14.71 15.62
CA GLY A 159 4.58 15.62 15.39
C GLY A 159 3.45 15.08 14.53
N CYS A 160 3.45 13.78 14.22
CA CYS A 160 2.35 13.11 13.51
C CYS A 160 1.72 12.04 14.41
N THR A 161 0.44 12.22 14.72
CA THR A 161 -0.34 11.29 15.53
C THR A 161 -1.72 11.10 14.94
N MET A 162 -2.27 9.93 15.13
CA MET A 162 -3.56 9.53 14.61
C MET A 162 -4.69 9.72 15.63
N PRO A 163 -5.85 10.25 15.22
CA PRO A 163 -7.01 10.30 16.11
C PRO A 163 -7.56 8.89 16.37
N ALA A 164 -8.05 8.65 17.59
CA ALA A 164 -8.55 7.33 18.00
C ALA A 164 -9.82 6.86 17.25
N ASN A 165 -10.57 7.79 16.65
CA ASN A 165 -11.76 7.48 15.88
C ASN A 165 -11.56 7.98 14.45
N ARG A 166 -11.52 7.05 13.51
CA ARG A 166 -11.48 7.29 12.07
C ARG A 166 -12.49 6.39 11.38
N PHE A 167 -12.86 6.79 10.17
CA PHE A 167 -13.76 6.00 9.34
C PHE A 167 -12.94 4.99 8.53
N GLU A 168 -12.61 3.86 9.15
CA GLU A 168 -11.81 2.77 8.60
C GLU A 168 -12.34 1.40 9.04
N LEU A 169 -12.00 0.34 8.30
CA LEU A 169 -12.39 -1.04 8.60
C LEU A 169 -11.40 -1.77 9.52
N GLY A 170 -10.16 -1.28 9.58
CA GLY A 170 -9.08 -1.86 10.36
C GLY A 170 -9.15 -1.54 11.85
N GLU A 171 -8.30 -2.20 12.62
CA GLU A 171 -8.12 -1.98 14.05
C GLU A 171 -6.75 -1.35 14.33
N ASP A 172 -6.73 -0.20 14.98
CA ASP A 172 -5.49 0.49 15.31
C ASP A 172 -4.65 -0.25 16.34
N ALA A 173 -3.39 -0.47 16.01
CA ALA A 173 -2.39 -1.03 16.91
C ALA A 173 -1.65 0.07 17.69
N THR A 174 -1.30 1.16 16.99
CA THR A 174 -0.54 2.30 17.55
C THR A 174 -0.97 3.61 16.89
N PHE A 175 -0.94 4.70 17.66
CA PHE A 175 -1.41 6.02 17.20
C PHE A 175 -0.30 7.04 16.93
N ASP A 176 0.89 6.86 17.50
CA ASP A 176 2.02 7.78 17.29
C ASP A 176 2.87 7.30 16.10
N CYS A 177 2.97 8.11 15.06
CA CYS A 177 3.70 7.76 13.84
C CYS A 177 5.20 8.05 13.96
N ASN A 178 5.61 8.74 15.05
CA ASN A 178 7.00 9.07 15.31
C ASN A 178 7.83 7.83 15.60
N ILE A 179 8.82 7.57 14.75
CA ILE A 179 9.72 6.41 14.91
C ILE A 179 10.48 6.39 16.24
N PHE A 180 10.69 7.56 16.85
CA PHE A 180 11.42 7.71 18.10
C PHE A 180 10.53 7.50 19.34
N ALA A 181 9.21 7.40 19.16
CA ALA A 181 8.26 7.29 20.27
C ALA A 181 7.91 5.84 20.65
N ASN A 182 8.08 4.88 19.72
CA ASN A 182 7.56 3.51 19.89
C ASN A 182 8.47 2.43 19.27
N SER A 183 9.78 2.58 19.44
CA SER A 183 10.76 1.60 18.91
C SER A 183 10.60 1.35 17.41
N ASN A 184 10.34 2.42 16.65
CA ASN A 184 10.06 2.38 15.22
C ASN A 184 8.85 1.53 14.81
N SER A 185 7.82 1.40 15.67
CA SER A 185 6.57 0.72 15.30
C SER A 185 5.69 1.59 14.39
N GLY A 186 5.89 2.91 14.38
CA GLY A 186 5.03 3.84 13.65
C GLY A 186 3.58 3.80 14.16
N CYS A 187 2.65 4.37 13.41
CA CYS A 187 1.22 4.30 13.71
C CYS A 187 0.56 3.25 12.80
N GLY A 188 0.36 2.04 13.32
CA GLY A 188 -0.11 0.87 12.58
C GLY A 188 -1.61 0.64 12.71
N THR A 189 -2.24 0.19 11.62
CA THR A 189 -3.64 -0.27 11.58
C THR A 189 -3.64 -1.70 11.04
N ARG A 190 -4.16 -2.65 11.82
CA ARG A 190 -4.31 -4.04 11.43
C ARG A 190 -5.53 -4.15 10.50
N VAL A 191 -5.32 -4.66 9.29
CA VAL A 191 -6.43 -5.00 8.39
C VAL A 191 -7.20 -6.17 9.02
N THR A 192 -8.50 -6.03 9.24
CA THR A 192 -9.29 -7.06 9.97
C THR A 192 -9.60 -8.30 9.15
N ASP A 193 -9.55 -8.19 7.82
CA ASP A 193 -9.73 -9.32 6.91
C ASP A 193 -8.48 -10.23 6.90
N PRO A 194 -8.57 -11.50 7.33
CA PRO A 194 -7.44 -12.41 7.34
C PRO A 194 -6.87 -12.69 5.94
N ARG A 195 -7.68 -12.53 4.89
CA ARG A 195 -7.28 -12.72 3.49
C ARG A 195 -6.31 -11.63 3.01
N GLY A 196 -6.04 -10.61 3.83
CA GLY A 196 -5.14 -9.50 3.49
C GLY A 196 -3.66 -9.86 3.50
N TYR A 197 -3.23 -11.00 4.06
CA TYR A 197 -1.79 -11.29 4.20
C TYR A 197 -1.45 -12.79 4.15
N GLY A 198 -0.22 -13.08 3.71
CA GLY A 198 0.44 -14.37 3.89
C GLY A 198 -0.29 -15.55 3.26
N PRO A 199 -0.29 -16.73 3.91
CA PRO A 199 -0.91 -17.94 3.38
C PRO A 199 -2.40 -17.78 3.06
N GLU A 200 -3.16 -17.04 3.88
CA GLU A 200 -4.59 -16.79 3.62
C GLU A 200 -4.79 -15.92 2.38
N PHE A 201 -3.94 -14.91 2.15
CA PHE A 201 -3.95 -14.13 0.91
C PHE A 201 -3.69 -15.01 -0.31
N ASN A 202 -2.65 -15.86 -0.24
CA ASN A 202 -2.27 -16.76 -1.33
C ASN A 202 -3.34 -17.82 -1.64
N ALA A 203 -3.94 -18.42 -0.60
CA ALA A 203 -5.01 -19.41 -0.73
C ALA A 203 -6.27 -18.84 -1.41
N ASN A 204 -6.50 -17.53 -1.31
CA ASN A 204 -7.60 -16.82 -1.97
C ASN A 204 -7.25 -16.30 -3.37
N GLY A 205 -6.08 -16.65 -3.91
CA GLY A 205 -5.61 -16.16 -5.21
C GLY A 205 -5.21 -14.69 -5.21
N GLY A 206 -4.86 -14.18 -4.03
CA GLY A 206 -4.42 -12.81 -3.80
C GLY A 206 -5.54 -11.78 -3.75
N GLY A 207 -5.23 -10.57 -4.23
CA GLY A 207 -6.13 -9.43 -4.13
C GLY A 207 -5.53 -8.11 -4.61
N TRP A 208 -6.27 -7.04 -4.34
CA TRP A 208 -5.91 -5.68 -4.68
C TRP A 208 -5.59 -4.91 -3.42
N TYR A 209 -4.46 -4.23 -3.44
CA TYR A 209 -4.16 -3.14 -2.52
C TYR A 209 -4.21 -1.83 -3.29
N ALA A 210 -4.80 -0.78 -2.70
CA ALA A 210 -4.74 0.55 -3.26
C ALA A 210 -4.41 1.57 -2.18
N ILE A 211 -3.68 2.61 -2.56
CA ILE A 211 -3.35 3.75 -1.70
C ILE A 211 -3.80 5.05 -2.38
N GLU A 212 -4.38 5.96 -1.62
CA GLU A 212 -4.61 7.35 -1.99
C GLU A 212 -3.86 8.23 -1.01
N ARG A 213 -2.88 8.99 -1.52
CA ARG A 213 -2.13 9.97 -0.73
C ARG A 213 -2.51 11.37 -1.17
N THR A 214 -2.92 12.19 -0.21
CA THR A 214 -3.20 13.62 -0.39
C THR A 214 -2.47 14.45 0.68
N PRO A 215 -2.47 15.79 0.59
CA PRO A 215 -1.96 16.62 1.69
C PRO A 215 -2.76 16.50 3.00
N ALA A 216 -3.97 15.95 2.96
CA ALA A 216 -4.88 15.90 4.11
C ALA A 216 -4.94 14.51 4.77
N PHE A 217 -4.68 13.44 4.02
CA PHE A 217 -4.77 12.06 4.50
C PHE A 217 -4.00 11.11 3.60
N ILE A 218 -3.73 9.91 4.13
CA ILE A 218 -3.37 8.71 3.37
C ILE A 218 -4.45 7.66 3.64
N LYS A 219 -4.98 7.01 2.61
CA LYS A 219 -5.93 5.90 2.77
C LYS A 219 -5.41 4.67 2.07
N VAL A 220 -5.62 3.51 2.69
CA VAL A 220 -5.28 2.20 2.10
C VAL A 220 -6.53 1.33 2.08
N TRP A 221 -6.78 0.68 0.94
CA TRP A 221 -7.84 -0.31 0.76
C TRP A 221 -7.24 -1.67 0.45
N PHE A 222 -7.91 -2.70 0.93
CA PHE A 222 -7.70 -4.09 0.54
C PHE A 222 -9.02 -4.67 0.02
N TRP A 223 -8.95 -5.38 -1.10
CA TRP A 223 -10.02 -6.23 -1.59
C TRP A 223 -9.44 -7.61 -1.94
N SER A 224 -9.99 -8.68 -1.38
CA SER A 224 -9.67 -10.04 -1.81
C SER A 224 -10.13 -10.25 -3.24
N ASN A 225 -9.51 -11.19 -3.96
CA ASN A 225 -9.92 -11.54 -5.31
C ASN A 225 -11.36 -12.06 -5.44
N SER A 226 -11.93 -12.56 -4.35
CA SER A 226 -13.34 -12.97 -4.27
C SER A 226 -14.32 -11.82 -4.00
N ASP A 227 -13.83 -10.61 -3.69
CA ASP A 227 -14.67 -9.47 -3.36
C ASP A 227 -15.14 -8.68 -4.59
N LEU A 228 -16.16 -7.83 -4.38
CA LEU A 228 -16.60 -6.83 -5.35
C LEU A 228 -15.61 -5.65 -5.38
N VAL A 229 -14.50 -5.85 -6.08
CA VAL A 229 -13.51 -4.80 -6.37
C VAL A 229 -14.16 -3.69 -7.22
N PRO A 230 -14.00 -2.39 -6.87
CA PRO A 230 -14.50 -1.29 -7.68
C PRO A 230 -14.09 -1.41 -9.16
N ASN A 231 -15.00 -1.10 -10.07
CA ASN A 231 -14.77 -1.35 -11.50
C ASN A 231 -13.58 -0.57 -12.06
N ASP A 232 -13.36 0.66 -11.58
CA ASP A 232 -12.24 1.51 -11.97
C ASP A 232 -10.89 1.06 -11.38
N VAL A 233 -10.91 0.30 -10.28
CA VAL A 233 -9.73 -0.41 -9.74
C VAL A 233 -9.43 -1.67 -10.55
N ARG A 234 -10.46 -2.51 -10.79
CA ARG A 234 -10.29 -3.80 -11.48
C ARG A 234 -9.94 -3.63 -12.95
N ASN A 235 -10.62 -2.71 -13.61
CA ASN A 235 -10.39 -2.37 -15.01
C ASN A 235 -9.72 -1.01 -15.02
N SER A 236 -8.39 -0.99 -14.95
CA SER A 236 -7.57 0.22 -14.97
C SER A 236 -7.84 1.01 -16.25
N GLY A 237 -8.87 1.86 -16.22
CA GLY A 237 -9.21 2.78 -17.28
C GLY A 237 -8.24 3.95 -17.29
N ILE A 238 -8.64 5.04 -17.96
CA ILE A 238 -7.82 6.27 -17.97
C ILE A 238 -8.01 7.05 -16.67
N THR A 239 -9.06 6.78 -15.89
CA THR A 239 -9.38 7.52 -14.68
C THR A 239 -9.92 6.63 -13.56
N VAL A 240 -9.61 6.98 -12.31
CA VAL A 240 -10.22 6.40 -11.10
C VAL A 240 -10.87 7.48 -10.23
N ASN A 241 -11.89 7.10 -9.46
CA ASN A 241 -12.57 7.96 -8.49
C ASN A 241 -12.63 7.27 -7.13
N THR A 242 -11.79 7.72 -6.19
CA THR A 242 -11.60 7.11 -4.87
C THR A 242 -12.82 7.26 -3.96
N ASP A 243 -13.73 8.21 -4.23
CA ASP A 243 -15.00 8.33 -3.50
C ASP A 243 -15.91 7.10 -3.69
N GLY A 244 -15.74 6.37 -4.80
CA GLY A 244 -16.50 5.17 -5.14
C GLY A 244 -15.96 3.88 -4.51
N TRP A 245 -14.83 3.94 -3.79
CA TRP A 245 -14.12 2.75 -3.32
C TRP A 245 -14.61 2.21 -1.97
N GLY A 246 -15.55 2.92 -1.33
CA GLY A 246 -16.09 2.55 -0.04
C GLY A 246 -15.13 2.85 1.12
N THR A 247 -15.37 2.20 2.26
CA THR A 247 -14.60 2.47 3.49
C THR A 247 -13.20 1.87 3.36
N PRO A 248 -12.13 2.64 3.61
CA PRO A 248 -10.76 2.15 3.54
C PRO A 248 -10.45 1.17 4.68
N SER A 249 -9.48 0.28 4.45
CA SER A 249 -8.91 -0.59 5.47
C SER A 249 -8.11 0.19 6.51
N SER A 250 -7.45 1.29 6.10
CA SER A 250 -6.76 2.21 7.01
C SER A 250 -6.82 3.65 6.51
N VAL A 251 -6.91 4.60 7.44
CA VAL A 251 -6.82 6.05 7.21
C VAL A 251 -5.70 6.60 8.08
N LYS A 252 -4.73 7.34 7.52
CA LYS A 252 -3.70 8.08 8.25
C LYS A 252 -3.83 9.59 7.99
#